data_AF-A0A1V9ZQJ8-F1
#
_entry.id   AF-A0A1V9ZQJ8-F1
#
_cell.length_a   1.000
_cell.length_b   1.000
_cell.length_c   1.000
_cell.angle_alpha   90.00
_cell.angle_beta   90.00
_cell.angle_gamma   90.00
#
_symmetry.space_group_name_H-M   'P 1'
#
loop_
_entity.id
_entity.type
_entity.pdbx_description
1 polymer ?
#
loop_
_entity_poly.entity_id
_entity_poly.type
_entity_poly.pdbx_seq_one_letter_code
_entity_poly.pdbx_strand_id
1 'polypeptide(L)'
;MRGEKRKRTLHMGDGIHPRNKYNQPPDFKALGEDYPALQLYLTSLGNGQVNLKWNEPSALRELTTALLHRDFNLNWTMPDDRLCPTLTNRLNYVHWIEDLILLSQSNYTSSNDHPISGIDIGTGASCIYPLLGHQLNQWHFIATDIDPISIEYAKKNVIANHLENAIQILHVKPDTIFPQDIPTNCLFSMCNPPFFDTMEEADRNPRADCTGSLNEMTTPGGEVEFIKKMINASLHLKTEGIKVRWYTSLIGRKSSLRPLLAALRSAGIHNMRTTEFLQGRTTRWGIAWSFTQDGLDAQDKSSYKVLAKRKEAKRRQRMEFVVSHLSSEQDGNTIAGCSSLDHVKARITESPSFLSALGTLNITNSSNTISLEFTSAKALEKWTGIVQIYEKDEGFQVSLEWKSGKRDLFWIIADKWKATIMLMVLSLKWILTFLINWLVIKSVVTSHKSTMSSRITKQILRSTVVIDEPKETAKKPKNKKQTKPIKKRRRFLEEARLERTKADNTSKNVKVLQKLTKTPQAQDLMKKILQQTQRM
;
A
#
# COMPACT_ATOMS: atom_id res chain seq x y z
N MET A 1 -5.13 -26.74 20.39
CA MET A 1 -3.95 -26.81 19.52
C MET A 1 -3.88 -25.53 18.69
N ARG A 2 -3.00 -24.58 19.04
CA ARG A 2 -2.78 -23.35 18.25
C ARG A 2 -1.98 -23.77 17.02
N GLY A 3 -2.59 -23.71 15.84
CA GLY A 3 -1.97 -24.11 14.59
C GLY A 3 -0.64 -23.40 14.37
N GLU A 4 0.44 -24.17 14.33
CA GLU A 4 1.72 -23.71 13.82
C GLU A 4 1.49 -23.16 12.42
N LYS A 5 1.73 -21.86 12.24
CA LYS A 5 1.68 -21.22 10.93
C LYS A 5 2.64 -21.99 10.02
N ARG A 6 2.10 -22.74 9.04
CA ARG A 6 2.90 -23.39 7.98
C ARG A 6 3.93 -22.39 7.47
N LYS A 7 5.22 -22.71 7.65
CA LYS A 7 6.34 -21.92 7.12
C LYS A 7 6.19 -21.88 5.59
N ARG A 8 6.33 -20.69 4.98
CA ARG A 8 6.28 -20.50 3.53
C ARG A 8 7.37 -21.37 2.89
N THR A 9 7.01 -22.22 1.93
CA THR A 9 7.99 -22.86 1.04
C THR A 9 8.66 -21.75 0.21
N LEU A 10 9.96 -21.56 0.41
CA LEU A 10 10.75 -20.57 -0.30
C LEU A 10 11.13 -21.15 -1.67
N HIS A 11 10.87 -20.40 -2.74
CA HIS A 11 11.44 -20.70 -4.06
C HIS A 11 12.66 -19.79 -4.30
N MET A 12 13.66 -20.30 -5.02
CA MET A 12 14.85 -19.52 -5.39
C MET A 12 14.41 -18.25 -6.15
N GLY A 13 14.89 -17.08 -5.72
CA GLY A 13 14.52 -15.78 -6.31
C GLY A 13 13.13 -15.21 -5.92
N ASP A 14 12.33 -15.91 -5.11
CA ASP A 14 11.02 -15.39 -4.67
C ASP A 14 11.22 -14.10 -3.83
N GLY A 15 10.68 -12.98 -4.31
CA GLY A 15 10.73 -11.66 -3.66
C GLY A 15 12.09 -10.94 -3.67
N ILE A 16 13.06 -11.42 -4.47
CA ILE A 16 14.22 -10.64 -4.89
C ILE A 16 13.84 -9.84 -6.14
N HIS A 17 14.30 -8.58 -6.21
CA HIS A 17 14.03 -7.71 -7.35
C HIS A 17 14.69 -8.28 -8.63
N PRO A 18 14.04 -8.29 -9.82
CA PRO A 18 14.59 -8.90 -11.03
C PRO A 18 15.98 -8.37 -11.44
N ARG A 19 16.22 -7.06 -11.27
CA ARG A 19 17.51 -6.39 -11.53
C ARG A 19 18.58 -6.60 -10.45
N ASN A 20 18.26 -7.26 -9.34
CA ASN A 20 19.20 -7.50 -8.26
C ASN A 20 20.22 -8.57 -8.69
N LYS A 21 21.51 -8.20 -8.69
CA LYS A 21 22.60 -9.11 -9.09
C LYS A 21 22.71 -10.37 -8.22
N TYR A 22 22.19 -10.34 -6.99
CA TYR A 22 22.13 -11.48 -6.09
C TYR A 22 20.84 -12.29 -6.21
N ASN A 23 20.13 -12.17 -7.34
CA ASN A 23 19.12 -13.17 -7.72
C ASN A 23 19.75 -14.56 -7.94
N GLN A 24 21.06 -14.60 -8.19
CA GLN A 24 21.94 -15.76 -8.06
C GLN A 24 22.81 -15.61 -6.81
N PRO A 25 22.93 -16.64 -5.96
CA PRO A 25 23.79 -16.58 -4.79
C PRO A 25 25.28 -16.47 -5.19
N PRO A 26 26.11 -15.73 -4.43
CA PRO A 26 27.55 -15.69 -4.67
C PRO A 26 28.19 -17.07 -4.51
N ASP A 27 29.19 -17.36 -5.35
CA ASP A 27 30.09 -18.49 -5.13
C ASP A 27 31.06 -18.15 -4.00
N PHE A 28 30.80 -18.70 -2.80
CA PHE A 28 31.64 -18.46 -1.64
C PHE A 28 33.03 -19.09 -1.77
N LYS A 29 33.19 -20.18 -2.54
CA LYS A 29 34.50 -20.79 -2.73
C LYS A 29 35.40 -19.84 -3.50
N ALA A 30 34.94 -19.39 -4.67
CA ALA A 30 35.67 -18.42 -5.49
C ALA A 30 35.93 -17.12 -4.73
N LEU A 31 34.92 -16.62 -3.98
CA LEU A 31 35.10 -15.40 -3.19
C LEU A 31 36.13 -15.57 -2.06
N GLY A 32 36.21 -16.74 -1.44
CA GLY A 32 37.23 -17.03 -0.43
C GLY A 32 38.66 -17.11 -0.98
N GLU A 33 38.81 -17.62 -2.20
CA GLU A 33 40.09 -17.68 -2.92
C GLU A 33 40.61 -16.27 -3.23
N ASP A 34 39.73 -15.35 -3.63
CA ASP A 34 40.08 -13.95 -3.95
C ASP A 34 40.23 -13.05 -2.71
N TYR A 35 39.56 -13.38 -1.60
CA TYR A 35 39.52 -12.56 -0.38
C TYR A 35 39.95 -13.38 0.85
N PRO A 36 41.26 -13.43 1.18
CA PRO A 36 41.79 -14.26 2.27
C PRO A 36 41.18 -13.98 3.65
N ALA A 37 40.79 -12.73 3.93
CA ALA A 37 40.11 -12.38 5.18
C ALA A 37 38.74 -13.08 5.31
N LEU A 38 38.00 -13.22 4.21
CA LEU A 38 36.73 -13.96 4.17
C LEU A 38 36.95 -15.47 4.33
N GLN A 39 38.04 -16.01 3.78
CA GLN A 39 38.35 -17.44 3.81
C GLN A 39 38.33 -18.03 5.24
N LEU A 40 38.75 -17.25 6.25
CA LEU A 40 38.74 -17.63 7.67
C LEU A 40 37.33 -17.96 8.19
N TYR A 41 36.31 -17.44 7.53
CA TYR A 41 34.90 -17.56 7.90
C TYR A 41 34.11 -18.51 6.99
N LEU A 42 34.77 -19.22 6.09
CA LEU A 42 34.17 -20.22 5.22
C LEU A 42 34.31 -21.63 5.80
N THR A 43 33.30 -22.45 5.57
CA THR A 43 33.27 -23.86 6.00
C THR A 43 32.88 -24.74 4.83
N SER A 44 33.68 -25.76 4.55
CA SER A 44 33.34 -26.79 3.56
C SER A 44 32.27 -27.72 4.11
N LEU A 45 31.21 -27.91 3.34
CA LEU A 45 30.18 -28.91 3.56
C LEU A 45 30.62 -30.24 2.93
N GLY A 46 30.18 -31.37 3.50
CA GLY A 46 30.59 -32.71 3.05
C GLY A 46 30.21 -33.08 1.60
N ASN A 47 29.42 -32.23 0.92
CA ASN A 47 29.05 -32.34 -0.49
C ASN A 47 29.89 -31.45 -1.41
N GLY A 48 30.99 -30.86 -0.93
CA GLY A 48 31.87 -29.96 -1.69
C GLY A 48 31.37 -28.51 -1.80
N GLN A 49 30.18 -28.20 -1.28
CA GLN A 49 29.70 -26.81 -1.21
C GLN A 49 30.42 -26.05 -0.09
N VAL A 50 30.65 -24.76 -0.28
CA VAL A 50 31.20 -23.88 0.75
C VAL A 50 30.09 -23.02 1.34
N ASN A 51 30.08 -22.88 2.66
CA ASN A 51 29.09 -22.07 3.39
C ASN A 51 29.78 -21.06 4.31
N LEU A 52 29.12 -19.93 4.57
CA LEU A 52 29.58 -18.93 5.52
C LEU A 52 29.23 -19.34 6.96
N LYS A 53 30.09 -18.98 7.92
CA LYS A 53 29.78 -19.03 9.36
C LYS A 53 28.79 -17.91 9.73
N TRP A 54 27.51 -18.12 9.42
CA TRP A 54 26.44 -17.12 9.59
C TRP A 54 26.20 -16.63 11.02
N ASN A 55 26.70 -17.36 12.03
CA ASN A 55 26.59 -17.02 13.45
C ASN A 55 27.73 -16.11 13.94
N GLU A 56 28.70 -15.78 13.09
CA GLU A 56 29.83 -14.91 13.41
C GLU A 56 29.60 -13.53 12.77
N PRO A 57 29.39 -12.45 13.54
CA PRO A 57 29.17 -11.12 12.97
C PRO A 57 30.30 -10.65 12.04
N SER A 58 31.54 -10.98 12.38
CA SER A 58 32.72 -10.69 11.55
C SER A 58 32.65 -11.37 10.18
N ALA A 59 32.07 -12.57 10.09
CA ALA A 59 31.89 -13.26 8.82
C ALA A 59 30.97 -12.48 7.86
N LEU A 60 29.88 -11.91 8.40
CA LEU A 60 28.99 -11.08 7.60
C LEU A 60 29.67 -9.78 7.15
N ARG A 61 30.51 -9.18 7.99
CA ARG A 61 31.27 -7.99 7.62
C ARG A 61 32.27 -8.29 6.51
N GLU A 62 33.10 -9.33 6.65
CA GLU A 62 34.06 -9.71 5.62
C GLU A 62 33.36 -10.08 4.31
N LEU A 63 32.22 -10.78 4.38
CA LEU A 63 31.43 -11.06 3.18
C LEU A 63 30.92 -9.77 2.54
N THR A 64 30.44 -8.82 3.34
CA THR A 64 29.92 -7.54 2.84
C THR A 64 31.03 -6.71 2.21
N THR A 65 32.21 -6.63 2.84
CA THR A 65 33.41 -5.97 2.31
C THR A 65 33.84 -6.59 0.99
N ALA A 66 33.99 -7.92 0.94
CA ALA A 66 34.41 -8.63 -0.27
C ALA A 66 33.42 -8.45 -1.42
N LEU A 67 32.12 -8.52 -1.14
CA LEU A 67 31.09 -8.29 -2.15
C LEU A 67 31.08 -6.82 -2.62
N LEU A 68 31.16 -5.84 -1.72
CA LEU A 68 31.20 -4.42 -2.12
C LEU A 68 32.41 -4.11 -3.01
N HIS A 69 33.59 -4.64 -2.66
CA HIS A 69 34.79 -4.47 -3.46
C HIS A 69 34.66 -5.18 -4.82
N ARG A 70 34.36 -6.49 -4.84
CA ARG A 70 34.28 -7.27 -6.10
C ARG A 70 33.19 -6.77 -7.05
N ASP A 71 32.01 -6.48 -6.50
CA ASP A 71 30.79 -6.35 -7.29
C ASP A 71 30.41 -4.90 -7.62
N PHE A 72 30.97 -3.93 -6.87
CA PHE A 72 30.66 -2.51 -6.97
C PHE A 72 31.89 -1.62 -6.94
N ASN A 73 33.10 -2.19 -6.85
CA ASN A 73 34.36 -1.46 -6.74
C ASN A 73 34.34 -0.43 -5.58
N LEU A 74 33.78 -0.83 -4.44
CA LEU A 74 33.66 0.02 -3.26
C LEU A 74 34.61 -0.43 -2.16
N ASN A 75 35.49 0.48 -1.73
CA ASN A 75 36.30 0.33 -0.52
C ASN A 75 35.44 0.65 0.70
N TRP A 76 35.24 -0.33 1.57
CA TRP A 76 34.25 -0.22 2.63
C TRP A 76 34.76 -0.76 3.95
N THR A 77 34.47 -0.04 5.03
CA THR A 77 34.79 -0.41 6.41
C THR A 77 33.64 -0.11 7.35
N MET A 78 33.58 -0.83 8.48
CA MET A 78 32.47 -0.74 9.44
C MET A 78 32.99 -1.11 10.84
N PRO A 79 32.56 -0.40 11.90
CA PRO A 79 32.98 -0.74 13.26
C PRO A 79 32.40 -2.09 13.70
N ASP A 80 32.94 -2.65 14.79
CA ASP A 80 32.46 -3.94 15.34
C ASP A 80 31.09 -3.82 16.03
N ASP A 81 30.69 -2.62 16.45
CA ASP A 81 29.53 -2.35 17.31
C ASP A 81 28.34 -1.70 16.60
N ARG A 82 28.26 -1.86 15.26
CA ARG A 82 27.14 -1.35 14.44
C ARG A 82 26.55 -2.45 13.56
N LEU A 83 25.35 -2.17 13.05
CA LEU A 83 24.60 -3.14 12.26
C LEU A 83 25.21 -3.33 10.86
N CYS A 84 25.77 -4.51 10.59
CA CYS A 84 26.27 -4.83 9.25
C CYS A 84 25.10 -5.01 8.25
N PRO A 85 25.10 -4.31 7.09
CA PRO A 85 24.02 -4.41 6.13
C PRO A 85 24.10 -5.71 5.31
N THR A 86 22.97 -6.38 5.09
CA THR A 86 22.87 -7.48 4.14
C THR A 86 22.56 -6.96 2.72
N LEU A 87 23.53 -7.04 1.81
CA LEU A 87 23.47 -6.37 0.50
C LEU A 87 22.23 -6.70 -0.35
N THR A 88 21.81 -7.96 -0.41
CA THR A 88 20.64 -8.36 -1.22
C THR A 88 19.37 -7.59 -0.85
N ASN A 89 19.11 -7.37 0.44
CA ASN A 89 17.95 -6.60 0.88
C ASN A 89 18.10 -5.11 0.52
N ARG A 90 19.32 -4.57 0.67
CA ARG A 90 19.59 -3.15 0.38
C ARG A 90 19.40 -2.84 -1.11
N LEU A 91 19.89 -3.72 -1.99
CA LEU A 91 19.70 -3.62 -3.44
C LEU A 91 18.24 -3.76 -3.86
N ASN A 92 17.46 -4.65 -3.21
CA ASN A 92 16.03 -4.73 -3.47
C ASN A 92 15.32 -3.39 -3.24
N TYR A 93 15.74 -2.64 -2.21
CA TYR A 93 15.18 -1.34 -1.93
C TYR A 93 15.63 -0.28 -2.94
N VAL A 94 16.92 -0.23 -3.29
CA VAL A 94 17.45 0.68 -4.33
C VAL A 94 16.72 0.46 -5.66
N HIS A 95 16.60 -0.79 -6.12
CA HIS A 95 15.90 -1.07 -7.37
C HIS A 95 14.40 -0.76 -7.31
N TRP A 96 13.77 -0.90 -6.16
CA TRP A 96 12.38 -0.47 -6.02
C TRP A 96 12.23 1.05 -6.12
N ILE A 97 13.21 1.82 -5.65
CA ILE A 97 13.22 3.28 -5.81
C ILE A 97 13.44 3.65 -7.29
N GLU A 98 14.32 2.95 -8.02
CA GLU A 98 14.43 3.11 -9.49
C GLU A 98 13.07 2.97 -10.17
N ASP A 99 12.31 1.90 -9.86
CA ASP A 99 10.97 1.69 -10.41
C ASP A 99 10.01 2.85 -10.06
N LEU A 100 10.08 3.39 -8.84
CA LEU A 100 9.25 4.52 -8.42
C LEU A 100 9.60 5.78 -9.21
N ILE A 101 10.88 6.08 -9.42
CA ILE A 101 11.31 7.24 -10.20
C ILE A 101 10.83 7.10 -11.66
N LEU A 102 10.90 5.90 -12.26
CA LEU A 102 10.35 5.63 -13.61
C LEU A 102 8.86 5.96 -13.72
N LEU A 103 8.08 5.84 -12.63
CA LEU A 103 6.65 6.21 -12.63
C LEU A 103 6.42 7.72 -12.73
N SER A 104 7.37 8.52 -12.25
CA SER A 104 7.31 9.98 -12.28
C SER A 104 8.06 10.59 -13.47
N GLN A 105 9.09 9.91 -13.96
CA GLN A 105 9.97 10.39 -15.01
C GLN A 105 10.37 9.19 -15.89
N SER A 106 9.65 8.99 -17.00
CA SER A 106 9.80 7.81 -17.86
C SER A 106 11.18 7.68 -18.51
N ASN A 107 11.91 8.79 -18.65
CA ASN A 107 13.26 8.85 -19.18
C ASN A 107 14.21 9.49 -18.16
N TYR A 108 14.15 9.08 -16.89
CA TYR A 108 15.14 9.57 -15.93
C TYR A 108 16.51 8.97 -16.25
N THR A 109 17.52 9.81 -16.32
CA THR A 109 18.92 9.40 -16.36
C THR A 109 19.65 10.36 -15.46
N SER A 110 20.25 9.84 -14.40
CA SER A 110 21.19 10.62 -13.60
C SER A 110 22.52 10.68 -14.35
N SER A 111 23.13 11.84 -14.41
CA SER A 111 24.51 12.01 -14.86
C SER A 111 25.24 12.95 -13.92
N ASN A 112 26.56 13.02 -14.02
CA ASN A 112 27.34 13.99 -13.25
C ASN A 112 26.93 15.45 -13.54
N ASP A 113 26.47 15.75 -14.75
CA ASP A 113 26.01 17.10 -15.14
C ASP A 113 24.58 17.40 -14.64
N HIS A 114 23.75 16.35 -14.55
CA HIS A 114 22.35 16.45 -14.14
C HIS A 114 22.02 15.34 -13.13
N PRO A 115 22.59 15.41 -11.91
CA PRO A 115 22.42 14.34 -10.96
C PRO A 115 20.99 14.34 -10.42
N ILE A 116 20.45 13.15 -10.19
CA ILE A 116 19.26 12.95 -9.38
C ILE A 116 19.69 12.92 -7.92
N SER A 117 19.07 13.77 -7.10
CA SER A 117 19.35 13.78 -5.66
C SER A 117 18.36 12.91 -4.89
N GLY A 118 18.86 12.25 -3.85
CA GLY A 118 18.09 11.51 -2.87
C GLY A 118 18.47 11.89 -1.43
N ILE A 119 17.59 11.60 -0.49
CA ILE A 119 17.85 11.76 0.95
C ILE A 119 17.86 10.38 1.61
N ASP A 120 18.93 10.04 2.33
CA ASP A 120 18.98 8.86 3.18
C ASP A 120 18.87 9.25 4.65
N ILE A 121 17.85 8.72 5.34
CA ILE A 121 17.52 9.07 6.73
C ILE A 121 17.93 7.93 7.64
N GLY A 122 18.96 8.18 8.47
CA GLY A 122 19.62 7.14 9.27
C GLY A 122 20.53 6.28 8.39
N THR A 123 21.56 6.90 7.81
CA THR A 123 22.46 6.23 6.87
C THR A 123 23.35 5.17 7.54
N GLY A 124 23.52 5.27 8.86
CA GLY A 124 24.35 4.40 9.67
C GLY A 124 25.83 4.47 9.32
N ALA A 125 26.67 3.79 10.10
CA ALA A 125 28.11 3.71 9.85
C ALA A 125 28.44 3.17 8.43
N SER A 126 27.56 2.33 7.90
CA SER A 126 27.75 1.70 6.60
C SER A 126 27.65 2.65 5.41
N CYS A 127 26.86 3.72 5.51
CA CYS A 127 26.48 4.58 4.37
C CYS A 127 26.03 3.78 3.13
N ILE A 128 25.38 2.62 3.34
CA ILE A 128 25.24 1.61 2.29
C ILE A 128 24.33 2.06 1.14
N TYR A 129 23.27 2.81 1.43
CA TYR A 129 22.33 3.25 0.40
C TYR A 129 22.92 4.34 -0.50
N PRO A 130 23.57 5.40 0.04
CA PRO A 130 24.26 6.38 -0.80
C PRO A 130 25.33 5.75 -1.70
N LEU A 131 26.17 4.87 -1.15
CA LEU A 131 27.23 4.21 -1.92
C LEU A 131 26.67 3.35 -3.06
N LEU A 132 25.70 2.47 -2.78
CA LEU A 132 25.07 1.62 -3.79
C LEU A 132 24.28 2.43 -4.81
N GLY A 133 23.53 3.44 -4.36
CA GLY A 133 22.73 4.30 -5.23
C GLY A 133 23.61 5.10 -6.19
N HIS A 134 24.76 5.60 -5.73
CA HIS A 134 25.73 6.26 -6.59
C HIS A 134 26.37 5.29 -7.59
N GLN A 135 26.86 4.12 -7.14
CA GLN A 135 27.49 3.14 -8.04
C GLN A 135 26.56 2.62 -9.12
N LEU A 136 25.28 2.39 -8.78
CA LEU A 136 24.31 1.84 -9.74
C LEU A 136 23.71 2.89 -10.66
N ASN A 137 23.49 4.10 -10.14
CA ASN A 137 22.61 5.07 -10.77
C ASN A 137 23.19 6.49 -10.83
N GLN A 138 24.45 6.73 -10.45
CA GLN A 138 25.06 8.08 -10.34
C GLN A 138 24.18 9.07 -9.55
N TRP A 139 23.45 8.57 -8.55
CA TRP A 139 22.65 9.43 -7.68
C TRP A 139 23.55 10.23 -6.74
N HIS A 140 23.12 11.45 -6.45
CA HIS A 140 23.69 12.27 -5.40
C HIS A 140 22.84 12.12 -4.13
N PHE A 141 23.47 12.23 -2.97
CA PHE A 141 22.79 11.99 -1.70
C PHE A 141 23.07 13.08 -0.69
N ILE A 142 22.03 13.43 0.06
CA ILE A 142 22.17 13.95 1.41
C ILE A 142 21.87 12.81 2.37
N ALA A 143 22.88 12.36 3.10
CA ALA A 143 22.78 11.25 4.03
C ALA A 143 22.89 11.77 5.46
N THR A 144 21.88 11.47 6.27
CA THR A 144 21.75 12.00 7.63
C THR A 144 21.89 10.88 8.65
N ASP A 145 22.47 11.20 9.79
CA ASP A 145 22.45 10.34 10.98
C ASP A 145 22.51 11.18 12.26
N ILE A 146 22.10 10.59 13.38
CA ILE A 146 22.11 11.21 14.70
C ILE A 146 23.29 10.73 15.55
N ASP A 147 23.86 9.56 15.22
CA ASP A 147 24.96 8.95 15.94
C ASP A 147 26.32 9.45 15.41
N PRO A 148 27.14 10.13 16.24
CA PRO A 148 28.41 10.67 15.79
C PRO A 148 29.40 9.61 15.29
N ILE A 149 29.38 8.39 15.85
CA ILE A 149 30.25 7.29 15.39
C ILE A 149 29.82 6.83 13.99
N SER A 150 28.52 6.68 13.77
CA SER A 150 27.97 6.38 12.44
C SER A 150 28.33 7.45 11.41
N ILE A 151 28.27 8.73 11.78
CA ILE A 151 28.71 9.84 10.92
C ILE A 151 30.20 9.75 10.56
N GLU A 152 31.07 9.44 11.53
CA GLU A 152 32.50 9.32 11.29
C GLU A 152 32.81 8.22 10.27
N TYR A 153 32.22 7.03 10.46
CA TYR A 153 32.42 5.91 9.54
C TYR A 153 31.77 6.13 8.17
N ALA A 154 30.58 6.74 8.12
CA ALA A 154 29.95 7.10 6.86
C ALA A 154 30.86 8.06 6.05
N LYS A 155 31.43 9.08 6.70
CA LYS A 155 32.40 9.99 6.07
C LYS A 155 33.64 9.25 5.58
N LYS A 156 34.24 8.38 6.40
CA LYS A 156 35.39 7.55 6.01
C LYS A 156 35.10 6.72 4.76
N ASN A 157 33.92 6.09 4.70
CA ASN A 157 33.51 5.30 3.55
C ASN A 157 33.28 6.15 2.29
N VAL A 158 32.72 7.35 2.41
CA VAL A 158 32.58 8.28 1.27
C VAL A 158 33.96 8.72 0.75
N ILE A 159 34.87 9.11 1.64
CA ILE A 159 36.23 9.57 1.30
C ILE A 159 37.05 8.45 0.64
N ALA A 160 36.97 7.22 1.16
CA ALA A 160 37.68 6.06 0.62
C ALA A 160 37.27 5.68 -0.82
N ASN A 161 36.17 6.24 -1.31
CA ASN A 161 35.65 6.03 -2.66
C ASN A 161 35.64 7.30 -3.51
N HIS A 162 36.18 8.42 -3.01
CA HIS A 162 36.22 9.71 -3.70
C HIS A 162 34.84 10.26 -4.08
N LEU A 163 33.84 10.07 -3.21
CA LEU A 163 32.44 10.42 -3.45
C LEU A 163 31.95 11.67 -2.69
N GLU A 164 32.85 12.49 -2.15
CA GLU A 164 32.52 13.66 -1.32
C GLU A 164 31.66 14.70 -2.07
N ASN A 165 31.85 14.81 -3.38
CA ASN A 165 31.07 15.72 -4.25
C ASN A 165 29.67 15.19 -4.57
N ALA A 166 29.45 13.87 -4.42
CA ALA A 166 28.18 13.23 -4.73
C ALA A 166 27.37 12.90 -3.46
N ILE A 167 28.03 12.64 -2.34
CA ILE A 167 27.41 12.17 -1.09
C ILE A 167 27.79 13.11 0.06
N GLN A 168 26.83 13.93 0.48
CA GLN A 168 26.96 14.82 1.62
C GLN A 168 26.49 14.12 2.90
N ILE A 169 27.40 13.96 3.88
CA ILE A 169 27.08 13.40 5.19
C ILE A 169 26.76 14.52 6.20
N LEU A 170 25.57 14.49 6.81
CA LEU A 170 25.10 15.46 7.78
C LEU A 170 24.79 14.83 9.14
N HIS A 171 25.41 15.34 10.20
CA HIS A 171 25.02 15.02 11.57
C HIS A 171 23.82 15.88 11.96
N VAL A 172 22.70 15.25 12.32
CA VAL A 172 21.45 15.94 12.63
C VAL A 172 20.98 15.64 14.06
N LYS A 173 20.05 16.46 14.55
CA LYS A 173 19.45 16.26 15.88
C LYS A 173 18.43 15.11 15.84
N PRO A 174 18.18 14.40 16.96
CA PRO A 174 17.23 13.28 17.03
C PRO A 174 15.79 13.57 16.59
N ASP A 175 15.37 14.84 16.62
CA ASP A 175 14.04 15.30 16.20
C ASP A 175 13.98 15.69 14.71
N THR A 176 15.13 15.77 14.04
CA THR A 176 15.25 16.15 12.63
C THR A 176 15.01 14.92 11.75
N ILE A 177 13.92 14.93 10.98
CA ILE A 177 13.62 13.85 10.01
C ILE A 177 14.19 14.16 8.63
N PHE A 178 13.95 15.36 8.13
CA PHE A 178 14.49 15.83 6.86
C PHE A 178 15.45 17.00 7.12
N PRO A 179 16.57 17.11 6.40
CA PRO A 179 17.46 18.25 6.48
C PRO A 179 16.78 19.51 5.95
N GLN A 180 17.30 20.69 6.31
CA GLN A 180 16.74 21.98 5.87
C GLN A 180 17.03 22.26 4.38
N ASP A 181 18.28 22.06 3.97
CA ASP A 181 18.73 22.38 2.61
C ASP A 181 18.53 21.20 1.66
N ILE A 182 17.31 21.05 1.13
CA ILE A 182 16.97 20.00 0.17
C ILE A 182 17.08 20.52 -1.27
N PRO A 183 17.91 19.90 -2.13
CA PRO A 183 18.06 20.28 -3.53
C PRO A 183 16.76 20.18 -4.33
N THR A 184 16.57 21.04 -5.33
CA THR A 184 15.37 21.06 -6.17
C THR A 184 15.23 19.83 -7.08
N ASN A 185 16.36 19.17 -7.37
CA ASN A 185 16.46 17.90 -8.10
C ASN A 185 16.33 16.68 -7.16
N CYS A 186 15.92 16.85 -5.89
CA CYS A 186 15.65 15.76 -4.98
C CYS A 186 14.38 14.99 -5.38
N LEU A 187 14.54 13.79 -5.94
CA LEU A 187 13.41 12.98 -6.39
C LEU A 187 12.90 12.03 -5.32
N PHE A 188 13.74 11.58 -4.40
CA PHE A 188 13.31 10.59 -3.41
C PHE A 188 13.91 10.79 -2.02
N SER A 189 13.24 10.25 -1.01
CA SER A 189 13.83 9.95 0.28
C SER A 189 13.72 8.46 0.57
N MET A 190 14.69 7.93 1.30
CA MET A 190 14.71 6.55 1.76
C MET A 190 15.08 6.47 3.24
N CYS A 191 14.62 5.40 3.88
CA CYS A 191 14.86 5.18 5.30
C CYS A 191 14.78 3.70 5.63
N ASN A 192 15.70 3.22 6.47
CA ASN A 192 15.57 1.96 7.17
C ASN A 192 15.39 2.25 8.67
N PRO A 193 14.15 2.41 9.15
CA PRO A 193 13.90 2.93 10.49
C PRO A 193 14.30 1.92 11.57
N PRO A 194 14.63 2.40 12.79
CA PRO A 194 14.77 1.52 13.95
C PRO A 194 13.48 0.71 14.19
N PHE A 195 13.65 -0.59 14.43
CA PHE A 195 12.58 -1.58 14.33
C PHE A 195 11.79 -1.83 15.63
N PHE A 196 12.37 -1.53 16.78
CA PHE A 196 11.87 -1.94 18.08
C PHE A 196 11.44 -0.74 18.93
N ASP A 197 10.47 -0.96 19.82
CA ASP A 197 10.07 0.07 20.78
C ASP A 197 11.09 0.14 21.94
N THR A 198 11.62 -1.02 22.34
CA THR A 198 12.60 -1.16 23.43
C THR A 198 13.62 -2.25 23.14
N MET A 199 14.76 -2.24 23.86
CA MET A 199 15.79 -3.30 23.72
C MET A 199 15.29 -4.65 24.19
N GLU A 200 14.42 -4.71 25.20
CA GLU A 200 13.84 -5.99 25.63
C GLU A 200 12.99 -6.62 24.52
N GLU A 201 12.42 -5.83 23.62
CA GLU A 201 11.77 -6.33 22.41
C GLU A 201 12.77 -6.82 21.35
N ALA A 202 13.92 -6.16 21.23
CA ALA A 202 14.99 -6.56 20.33
C ALA A 202 15.65 -7.88 20.77
N ASP A 203 15.99 -8.02 22.06
CA ASP A 203 16.66 -9.19 22.63
C ASP A 203 15.79 -10.44 22.62
N ARG A 204 14.46 -10.29 22.70
CA ARG A 204 13.50 -11.39 22.59
C ARG A 204 13.37 -11.95 21.17
N ASN A 205 14.07 -11.40 20.18
CA ASN A 205 14.07 -11.89 18.81
C ASN A 205 15.33 -12.73 18.54
N PRO A 206 15.29 -14.07 18.73
CA PRO A 206 16.45 -14.97 18.56
C PRO A 206 16.95 -15.11 17.11
N ARG A 207 16.54 -14.21 16.20
CA ARG A 207 16.94 -14.14 14.79
C ARG A 207 17.63 -12.83 14.43
N ALA A 208 17.79 -11.93 15.39
CA ALA A 208 18.61 -10.75 15.24
C ALA A 208 19.89 -11.03 16.03
N ASP A 209 21.00 -11.30 15.34
CA ASP A 209 22.31 -11.09 15.95
C ASP A 209 22.41 -9.57 16.11
N CYS A 210 22.04 -9.10 17.30
CA CYS A 210 21.82 -7.69 17.63
C CYS A 210 23.16 -6.98 17.82
N THR A 211 23.93 -6.79 16.73
CA THR A 211 25.14 -5.95 16.74
C THR A 211 24.85 -4.48 16.41
N GLY A 212 23.57 -4.09 16.32
CA GLY A 212 23.18 -2.71 16.08
C GLY A 212 23.26 -1.87 17.34
N SER A 213 23.55 -0.57 17.19
CA SER A 213 23.48 0.36 18.33
C SER A 213 22.04 0.54 18.82
N LEU A 214 21.89 0.99 20.07
CA LEU A 214 20.57 1.28 20.67
C LEU A 214 19.68 2.15 19.76
N ASN A 215 20.29 3.16 19.12
CA ASN A 215 19.60 4.12 18.26
C ASN A 215 19.25 3.54 16.87
N GLU A 216 20.00 2.57 16.36
CA GLU A 216 19.68 1.85 15.11
C GLU A 216 18.58 0.80 15.32
N MET A 217 18.42 0.34 16.55
CA MET A 217 17.50 -0.75 16.88
C MET A 217 16.16 -0.25 17.44
N THR A 218 16.18 0.81 18.24
CA THR A 218 15.01 1.25 19.01
C THR A 218 14.61 2.70 18.77
N THR A 219 13.30 2.96 18.84
CA THR A 219 12.76 4.32 18.88
C THR A 219 11.41 4.29 19.61
N PRO A 220 11.03 5.35 20.35
CA PRO A 220 9.73 5.39 21.02
C PRO A 220 8.56 5.21 20.04
N GLY A 221 7.75 4.17 20.27
CA GLY A 221 6.65 3.75 19.41
C GLY A 221 7.06 2.89 18.20
N GLY A 222 8.34 2.51 18.11
CA GLY A 222 8.93 1.68 17.06
C GLY A 222 8.80 2.27 15.65
N GLU A 223 8.96 1.41 14.65
CA GLU A 223 8.92 1.81 13.22
C GLU A 223 7.63 2.55 12.82
N VAL A 224 6.49 2.27 13.48
CA VAL A 224 5.21 2.88 13.13
C VAL A 224 5.19 4.36 13.48
N GLU A 225 5.62 4.73 14.68
CA GLU A 225 5.65 6.14 15.07
C GLU A 225 6.75 6.91 14.35
N PHE A 226 7.89 6.28 14.08
CA PHE A 226 8.94 6.89 13.27
C PHE A 226 8.44 7.23 11.86
N ILE A 227 7.82 6.29 11.16
CA ILE A 227 7.30 6.54 9.81
C ILE A 227 6.14 7.55 9.85
N LYS A 228 5.31 7.59 10.91
CA LYS A 228 4.32 8.66 11.07
C LYS A 228 4.97 10.04 11.22
N LYS A 229 6.10 10.16 11.93
CA LYS A 229 6.88 11.41 11.96
C LYS A 229 7.36 11.78 10.56
N MET A 230 7.84 10.81 9.77
CA MET A 230 8.20 11.05 8.36
C MET A 230 7.01 11.53 7.52
N ILE A 231 5.83 10.94 7.69
CA ILE A 231 4.61 11.39 6.99
C ILE A 231 4.30 12.84 7.35
N ASN A 232 4.34 13.20 8.64
CA ASN A 232 4.09 14.57 9.09
C ASN A 232 5.15 15.56 8.58
N ALA A 233 6.43 15.19 8.63
CA ALA A 233 7.50 16.03 8.13
C ALA A 233 7.41 16.21 6.60
N SER A 234 6.97 15.20 5.85
CA SER A 234 6.73 15.33 4.41
C SER A 234 5.60 16.31 4.07
N LEU A 235 4.56 16.39 4.91
CA LEU A 235 3.49 17.40 4.77
C LEU A 235 4.00 18.82 5.01
N HIS A 236 4.92 18.98 5.96
CA HIS A 236 5.55 20.27 6.24
C HIS A 236 6.39 20.74 5.05
N LEU A 237 7.28 19.89 4.52
CA LEU A 237 8.06 20.17 3.32
C LEU A 237 7.18 20.58 2.13
N LYS A 238 6.08 19.86 1.90
CA LYS A 238 5.10 20.20 0.87
C LYS A 238 4.52 21.60 1.07
N THR A 239 4.21 21.98 2.31
CA THR A 239 3.65 23.29 2.67
C THR A 239 4.66 24.42 2.44
N GLU A 240 5.94 24.15 2.69
CA GLU A 240 7.06 25.06 2.42
C GLU A 240 7.45 25.14 0.94
N GLY A 241 6.80 24.37 0.07
CA GLY A 241 7.06 24.37 -1.38
C GLY A 241 8.27 23.51 -1.79
N ILE A 242 8.88 22.78 -0.86
CA ILE A 242 9.97 21.84 -1.14
C ILE A 242 9.37 20.58 -1.79
N LYS A 243 9.89 20.21 -2.96
CA LYS A 243 9.31 19.16 -3.80
C LYS A 243 10.19 17.92 -3.85
N VAL A 244 10.00 16.99 -2.91
CA VAL A 244 10.46 15.59 -3.06
C VAL A 244 9.36 14.79 -3.75
N ARG A 245 9.70 13.97 -4.76
CA ARG A 245 8.67 13.20 -5.51
C ARG A 245 8.20 11.98 -4.76
N TRP A 246 9.12 11.16 -4.27
CA TRP A 246 8.79 9.91 -3.59
C TRP A 246 9.40 9.87 -2.20
N TYR A 247 8.55 9.79 -1.19
CA TYR A 247 8.98 9.49 0.16
C TYR A 247 8.86 8.00 0.38
N THR A 248 9.90 7.35 0.89
CA THR A 248 9.91 5.90 1.06
C THR A 248 10.50 5.47 2.40
N SER A 249 10.08 4.31 2.90
CA SER A 249 10.67 3.67 4.08
C SER A 249 10.58 2.15 3.96
N LEU A 250 11.59 1.45 4.50
CA LEU A 250 11.48 0.03 4.84
C LEU A 250 10.58 -0.18 6.06
N ILE A 251 10.01 -1.38 6.12
CA ILE A 251 9.15 -1.86 7.20
C ILE A 251 9.65 -3.24 7.62
N GLY A 252 9.95 -3.38 8.91
CA GLY A 252 10.39 -4.61 9.55
C GLY A 252 9.26 -5.61 9.78
N ARG A 253 8.06 -5.13 10.12
CA ARG A 253 6.91 -5.99 10.47
C ARG A 253 5.71 -5.73 9.58
N LYS A 254 5.13 -6.81 9.03
CA LYS A 254 3.92 -6.73 8.20
C LYS A 254 2.75 -6.02 8.89
N SER A 255 2.62 -6.17 10.21
CA SER A 255 1.57 -5.53 11.01
C SER A 255 1.61 -4.00 10.94
N SER A 256 2.79 -3.42 10.71
CA SER A 256 3.03 -1.97 10.65
C SER A 256 2.42 -1.33 9.39
N LEU A 257 2.24 -2.08 8.30
CA LEU A 257 1.66 -1.56 7.05
C LEU A 257 0.24 -1.00 7.22
N ARG A 258 -0.64 -1.70 7.94
CA ARG A 258 -2.04 -1.30 8.08
C ARG A 258 -2.23 0.06 8.77
N PRO A 259 -1.63 0.32 9.95
CA PRO A 259 -1.72 1.64 10.58
C PRO A 259 -1.04 2.73 9.75
N LEU A 260 0.07 2.46 9.07
CA LEU A 260 0.76 3.45 8.23
C LEU A 260 -0.07 3.85 7.00
N LEU A 261 -0.69 2.89 6.32
CA LEU A 261 -1.63 3.17 5.23
C LEU A 261 -2.88 3.93 5.71
N ALA A 262 -3.29 3.74 6.97
CA ALA A 262 -4.37 4.53 7.55
C ALA A 262 -3.92 5.98 7.85
N ALA A 263 -2.69 6.16 8.34
CA ALA A 263 -2.10 7.46 8.59
C ALA A 263 -1.96 8.28 7.29
N LEU A 264 -1.40 7.69 6.23
CA LEU A 264 -1.30 8.33 4.91
C LEU A 264 -2.66 8.78 4.37
N ARG A 265 -3.69 7.94 4.47
CA ARG A 265 -5.05 8.31 4.06
C ARG A 265 -5.64 9.44 4.90
N SER A 266 -5.39 9.44 6.20
CA SER A 266 -5.86 10.49 7.11
C SER A 266 -5.16 11.83 6.82
N ALA A 267 -3.92 11.78 6.32
CA ALA A 267 -3.17 12.92 5.83
C ALA A 267 -3.58 13.40 4.42
N GLY A 268 -4.58 12.77 3.78
CA GLY A 268 -5.02 13.11 2.43
C GLY A 268 -4.07 12.64 1.32
N ILE A 269 -3.16 11.70 1.62
CA ILE A 269 -2.18 11.18 0.67
C ILE A 269 -2.75 9.93 0.02
N HIS A 270 -3.01 10.00 -1.28
CA HIS A 270 -3.64 8.93 -2.06
C HIS A 270 -2.66 8.18 -2.96
N ASN A 271 -1.60 8.83 -3.42
CA ASN A 271 -0.56 8.17 -4.20
C ASN A 271 0.38 7.39 -3.27
N MET A 272 0.06 6.11 -3.07
CA MET A 272 0.80 5.22 -2.17
C MET A 272 1.23 3.95 -2.90
N ARG A 273 2.41 3.42 -2.57
CA ARG A 273 2.92 2.14 -3.06
C ARG A 273 3.43 1.30 -1.89
N THR A 274 3.34 -0.02 -2.03
CA THR A 274 3.89 -0.96 -1.05
C THR A 274 4.51 -2.14 -1.77
N THR A 275 5.62 -2.65 -1.27
CA THR A 275 6.26 -3.86 -1.79
C THR A 275 6.67 -4.84 -0.69
N GLU A 276 7.08 -6.04 -1.09
CA GLU A 276 7.63 -7.07 -0.21
C GLU A 276 9.00 -7.48 -0.72
N PHE A 277 9.99 -7.45 0.16
CA PHE A 277 11.36 -7.89 -0.09
C PHE A 277 11.58 -9.21 0.66
N LEU A 278 11.89 -10.28 -0.07
CA LEU A 278 12.17 -11.57 0.52
C LEU A 278 13.61 -11.96 0.21
N GLN A 279 14.36 -12.28 1.26
CA GLN A 279 15.74 -12.78 1.17
C GLN A 279 15.88 -13.94 2.15
N GLY A 280 15.97 -15.16 1.62
CA GLY A 280 16.02 -16.36 2.45
C GLY A 280 14.85 -16.41 3.43
N ARG A 281 15.15 -16.41 4.73
CA ARG A 281 14.14 -16.45 5.81
C ARG A 281 13.62 -15.07 6.22
N THR A 282 14.26 -14.00 5.78
CA THR A 282 13.96 -12.63 6.19
C THR A 282 13.01 -12.00 5.20
N THR A 283 11.87 -11.52 5.69
CA THR A 283 10.93 -10.70 4.93
C THR A 283 10.95 -9.27 5.45
N ARG A 284 10.99 -8.31 4.53
CA ARG A 284 10.78 -6.89 4.78
C ARG A 284 9.70 -6.37 3.83
N TRP A 285 9.15 -5.21 4.14
CA TRP A 285 8.20 -4.52 3.27
C TRP A 285 8.71 -3.13 2.95
N GLY A 286 8.29 -2.58 1.82
CA GLY A 286 8.50 -1.17 1.50
C GLY A 286 7.18 -0.43 1.54
N ILE A 287 7.19 0.82 1.99
CA ILE A 287 6.09 1.78 1.84
C ILE A 287 6.62 3.03 1.15
N ALA A 288 5.85 3.57 0.21
CA ALA A 288 6.18 4.79 -0.49
C ALA A 288 4.93 5.63 -0.67
N TRP A 289 5.10 6.95 -0.68
CA TRP A 289 4.04 7.89 -0.93
C TRP A 289 4.53 9.11 -1.70
N SER A 290 3.60 9.74 -2.41
CA SER A 290 3.85 10.95 -3.19
C SER A 290 2.69 11.93 -3.06
N PHE A 291 2.99 13.22 -3.24
CA PHE A 291 2.00 14.28 -3.35
C PHE A 291 1.61 14.59 -4.79
N THR A 292 2.28 14.00 -5.78
CA THR A 292 1.97 14.16 -7.21
C THR A 292 1.00 13.07 -7.68
N GLN A 293 0.49 13.23 -8.90
CA GLN A 293 -0.31 12.21 -9.58
C GLN A 293 0.57 11.21 -10.37
N ASP A 294 1.88 11.20 -10.12
CA ASP A 294 2.84 10.37 -10.84
C ASP A 294 2.47 8.88 -10.72
N GLY A 295 2.32 8.23 -11.87
CA GLY A 295 1.83 6.86 -11.94
C GLY A 295 0.41 6.65 -11.39
N LEU A 296 -0.46 7.66 -11.34
CA LEU A 296 -1.90 7.47 -11.09
C LEU A 296 -2.73 7.49 -12.39
N ASP A 297 -2.26 8.18 -13.43
CA ASP A 297 -3.00 8.44 -14.68
C ASP A 297 -2.74 7.44 -15.81
N ALA A 298 -1.80 6.50 -15.66
CA ALA A 298 -1.69 5.45 -16.67
C ALA A 298 -2.96 4.60 -16.64
N GLN A 299 -3.63 4.47 -17.80
CA GLN A 299 -4.85 3.67 -17.99
C GLN A 299 -4.73 2.20 -17.54
N ASP A 300 -3.54 1.80 -17.14
CA ASP A 300 -3.22 0.53 -16.53
C ASP A 300 -3.37 0.56 -14.99
N LYS A 301 -4.61 0.48 -14.50
CA LYS A 301 -4.91 0.21 -13.06
C LYS A 301 -4.34 -1.13 -12.55
N SER A 302 -3.66 -1.92 -13.39
CA SER A 302 -3.03 -3.18 -13.01
C SER A 302 -1.58 -3.02 -12.52
N SER A 303 -0.87 -1.97 -12.94
CA SER A 303 0.51 -1.71 -12.53
C SER A 303 0.63 -1.11 -11.11
N TYR A 304 -0.46 -0.53 -10.58
CA TYR A 304 -0.48 0.19 -9.30
C TYR A 304 -1.12 -0.56 -8.12
N LYS A 305 -1.39 -1.86 -8.27
CA LYS A 305 -2.01 -2.65 -7.19
C LYS A 305 -0.98 -3.20 -6.21
N VAL A 306 -0.85 -2.47 -5.10
CA VAL A 306 -0.79 -2.97 -3.70
C VAL A 306 -0.60 -4.49 -3.61
N LEU A 307 0.61 -4.91 -3.23
CA LEU A 307 1.09 -6.29 -3.07
C LEU A 307 0.35 -7.14 -2.00
N ALA A 308 -0.87 -6.76 -1.63
CA ALA A 308 -1.77 -7.62 -0.86
C ALA A 308 -2.55 -8.63 -1.73
N LYS A 309 -2.81 -8.33 -3.03
CA LYS A 309 -3.64 -9.22 -3.89
C LYS A 309 -2.86 -10.19 -4.80
N ARG A 310 -1.61 -9.86 -5.18
CA ARG A 310 -0.77 -10.71 -6.07
C ARG A 310 -0.49 -12.11 -5.49
N LYS A 311 -0.37 -12.22 -4.17
CA LYS A 311 -0.12 -13.50 -3.48
C LYS A 311 -1.32 -14.45 -3.46
N GLU A 312 -2.54 -13.93 -3.60
CA GLU A 312 -3.74 -14.76 -3.63
C GLU A 312 -4.01 -15.32 -5.03
N ALA A 313 -3.84 -14.51 -6.08
CA ALA A 313 -4.00 -14.94 -7.48
C ALA A 313 -3.02 -16.08 -7.86
N LYS A 314 -1.75 -16.01 -7.41
CA LYS A 314 -0.77 -17.07 -7.67
C LYS A 314 -1.05 -18.40 -6.96
N ARG A 315 -1.85 -18.40 -5.87
CA ARG A 315 -2.19 -19.60 -5.09
C ARG A 315 -3.57 -20.17 -5.42
N ARG A 316 -4.50 -19.37 -5.93
CA ARG A 316 -5.85 -19.80 -6.30
C ARG A 316 -5.76 -20.71 -7.53
N GLN A 317 -5.99 -22.01 -7.35
CA GLN A 317 -6.29 -22.94 -8.45
C GLN A 317 -7.78 -22.92 -8.77
N ARG A 318 -8.61 -22.67 -7.76
CA ARG A 318 -10.07 -22.63 -7.83
C ARG A 318 -10.64 -21.53 -6.95
N MET A 319 -11.76 -20.94 -7.33
CA MET A 319 -12.56 -19.99 -6.56
C MET A 319 -13.99 -20.52 -6.45
N GLU A 320 -14.49 -20.69 -5.22
CA GLU A 320 -15.85 -21.16 -4.98
C GLU A 320 -16.65 -20.11 -4.20
N PHE A 321 -17.95 -20.02 -4.49
CA PHE A 321 -18.92 -19.21 -3.74
C PHE A 321 -20.34 -19.73 -3.98
N VAL A 322 -21.30 -19.30 -3.15
CA VAL A 322 -22.70 -19.70 -3.25
C VAL A 322 -23.56 -18.48 -3.54
N VAL A 323 -24.46 -18.59 -4.52
CA VAL A 323 -25.50 -17.62 -4.85
C VAL A 323 -26.80 -18.11 -4.23
N SER A 324 -27.41 -17.35 -3.34
CA SER A 324 -28.65 -17.76 -2.67
C SER A 324 -29.82 -17.95 -3.66
N HIS A 325 -30.78 -18.79 -3.29
CA HIS A 325 -32.09 -18.87 -3.96
C HIS A 325 -32.83 -17.53 -3.88
N LEU A 326 -33.67 -17.27 -4.89
CA LEU A 326 -34.53 -16.09 -4.93
C LEU A 326 -35.59 -16.20 -3.83
N SER A 327 -35.57 -15.29 -2.85
CA SER A 327 -36.60 -15.26 -1.80
C SER A 327 -37.89 -14.61 -2.30
N SER A 328 -39.04 -15.24 -2.06
CA SER A 328 -40.36 -14.66 -2.28
C SER A 328 -40.77 -13.78 -1.08
N GLU A 329 -40.57 -12.46 -1.24
CA GLU A 329 -41.20 -11.31 -0.54
C GLU A 329 -41.21 -11.21 1.00
N GLN A 330 -40.73 -10.06 1.53
CA GLN A 330 -41.52 -9.03 2.24
C GLN A 330 -40.65 -7.77 2.46
N ASP A 331 -41.27 -6.58 2.39
CA ASP A 331 -40.69 -5.24 2.59
C ASP A 331 -39.81 -4.62 1.48
N GLY A 332 -40.40 -4.37 0.30
CA GLY A 332 -40.20 -3.15 -0.51
C GLY A 332 -38.78 -2.74 -0.96
N ASN A 333 -37.75 -3.52 -0.69
CA ASN A 333 -36.37 -3.26 -1.05
C ASN A 333 -35.61 -4.57 -1.28
N THR A 334 -35.17 -4.74 -2.53
CA THR A 334 -34.15 -5.69 -3.02
C THR A 334 -34.53 -7.17 -3.10
N ILE A 335 -34.73 -7.65 -4.33
CA ILE A 335 -34.76 -9.08 -4.68
C ILE A 335 -33.31 -9.58 -4.68
N ALA A 336 -32.98 -10.49 -3.76
CA ALA A 336 -31.66 -11.09 -3.63
C ALA A 336 -31.70 -12.57 -4.02
N GLY A 337 -30.77 -13.03 -4.87
CA GLY A 337 -30.62 -14.44 -5.25
C GLY A 337 -30.90 -14.76 -6.72
N CYS A 338 -30.83 -16.04 -7.09
CA CYS A 338 -31.19 -16.58 -8.41
C CYS A 338 -32.34 -17.58 -8.27
N SER A 339 -33.17 -17.72 -9.31
CA SER A 339 -34.35 -18.61 -9.29
C SER A 339 -34.08 -20.00 -9.86
N SER A 340 -32.98 -20.16 -10.60
CA SER A 340 -32.60 -21.41 -11.26
C SER A 340 -31.13 -21.40 -11.66
N LEU A 341 -30.60 -22.58 -12.02
CA LEU A 341 -29.28 -22.73 -12.63
C LEU A 341 -29.13 -21.86 -13.89
N ASP A 342 -30.16 -21.81 -14.73
CA ASP A 342 -30.17 -20.97 -15.94
C ASP A 342 -30.11 -19.48 -15.62
N HIS A 343 -30.71 -19.03 -14.51
CA HIS A 343 -30.60 -17.64 -14.07
C HIS A 343 -29.16 -17.32 -13.63
N VAL A 344 -28.47 -18.22 -12.93
CA VAL A 344 -27.04 -18.04 -12.60
C VAL A 344 -26.18 -18.02 -13.87
N LYS A 345 -26.43 -18.94 -14.79
CA LYS A 345 -25.76 -18.98 -16.10
C LYS A 345 -25.95 -17.68 -16.88
N ALA A 346 -27.18 -17.18 -16.98
CA ALA A 346 -27.48 -15.93 -17.68
C ALA A 346 -26.68 -14.76 -17.11
N ARG A 347 -26.59 -14.64 -15.77
CA ARG A 347 -25.76 -13.61 -15.12
C ARG A 347 -24.28 -13.71 -15.46
N ILE A 348 -23.78 -14.93 -15.72
CA ILE A 348 -22.40 -15.14 -16.14
C ILE A 348 -22.24 -14.75 -17.61
N THR A 349 -23.05 -15.32 -18.50
CA THR A 349 -22.90 -15.17 -19.96
C THR A 349 -23.27 -13.79 -20.48
N GLU A 350 -24.18 -13.08 -19.80
CA GLU A 350 -24.63 -11.73 -20.18
C GLU A 350 -23.85 -10.62 -19.46
N SER A 351 -22.92 -10.99 -18.56
CA SER A 351 -22.09 -10.01 -17.86
C SER A 351 -21.18 -9.25 -18.83
N PRO A 352 -21.19 -7.91 -18.83
CA PRO A 352 -20.27 -7.12 -19.66
C PRO A 352 -18.79 -7.43 -19.40
N SER A 353 -18.44 -7.82 -18.16
CA SER A 353 -17.07 -8.23 -17.80
C SER A 353 -16.71 -9.62 -18.30
N PHE A 354 -17.71 -10.45 -18.61
CA PHE A 354 -17.53 -11.76 -19.23
C PHE A 354 -17.43 -11.63 -20.75
N LEU A 355 -18.39 -10.91 -21.37
CA LEU A 355 -18.41 -10.66 -22.81
C LEU A 355 -17.14 -9.95 -23.32
N SER A 356 -16.64 -8.97 -22.58
CA SER A 356 -15.39 -8.26 -22.96
C SER A 356 -14.12 -9.11 -22.92
N ALA A 357 -14.16 -10.26 -22.25
CA ALA A 357 -13.04 -11.17 -22.12
C ALA A 357 -13.15 -12.40 -23.03
N LEU A 358 -14.34 -12.67 -23.59
CA LEU A 358 -14.69 -13.93 -24.22
C LEU A 358 -14.20 -14.05 -25.66
N GLY A 359 -13.37 -15.06 -25.92
CA GLY A 359 -12.97 -15.52 -27.25
C GLY A 359 -13.88 -16.63 -27.75
N THR A 360 -13.77 -17.82 -27.14
CA THR A 360 -14.68 -18.95 -27.40
C THR A 360 -15.40 -19.37 -26.12
N LEU A 361 -16.63 -19.90 -26.27
CA LEU A 361 -17.46 -20.42 -25.17
C LEU A 361 -18.06 -21.77 -25.55
N ASN A 362 -17.81 -22.78 -24.72
CA ASN A 362 -18.47 -24.09 -24.80
C ASN A 362 -19.34 -24.28 -23.55
N ILE A 363 -20.58 -24.70 -23.76
CA ILE A 363 -21.56 -24.88 -22.67
C ILE A 363 -21.99 -26.34 -22.66
N THR A 364 -21.86 -27.00 -21.50
CA THR A 364 -22.40 -28.33 -21.27
C THR A 364 -23.38 -28.28 -20.10
N ASN A 365 -24.62 -28.73 -20.34
CA ASN A 365 -25.69 -28.78 -19.36
C ASN A 365 -25.95 -30.23 -18.95
N SER A 366 -26.11 -30.48 -17.66
CA SER A 366 -26.67 -31.72 -17.10
C SER A 366 -27.78 -31.37 -16.11
N SER A 367 -28.50 -32.37 -15.59
CA SER A 367 -29.72 -32.17 -14.78
C SER A 367 -29.53 -31.20 -13.61
N ASN A 368 -28.39 -31.25 -12.92
CA ASN A 368 -28.11 -30.42 -11.73
C ASN A 368 -26.79 -29.64 -11.85
N THR A 369 -26.22 -29.53 -13.05
CA THR A 369 -24.92 -28.86 -13.24
C THR A 369 -24.82 -28.16 -14.59
N ILE A 370 -24.26 -26.95 -14.59
CA ILE A 370 -23.89 -26.24 -15.81
C ILE A 370 -22.38 -26.03 -15.80
N SER A 371 -21.69 -26.43 -16.86
CA SER A 371 -20.27 -26.17 -17.05
C SER A 371 -20.04 -25.28 -18.27
N LEU A 372 -19.28 -24.20 -18.06
CA LEU A 372 -18.91 -23.21 -19.06
C LEU A 372 -17.40 -23.23 -19.21
N GLU A 373 -16.88 -23.66 -20.36
CA GLU A 373 -15.46 -23.56 -20.70
C GLU A 373 -15.25 -22.39 -21.66
N PHE A 374 -14.31 -21.51 -21.35
CA PHE A 374 -14.09 -20.29 -22.11
C PHE A 374 -12.62 -19.96 -22.29
N THR A 375 -12.31 -19.40 -23.46
CA THR A 375 -10.97 -18.92 -23.82
C THR A 375 -10.98 -17.41 -24.02
N SER A 376 -9.86 -16.74 -23.81
CA SER A 376 -9.76 -15.29 -23.98
C SER A 376 -9.70 -14.84 -25.46
N ALA A 377 -10.36 -13.74 -25.82
CA ALA A 377 -10.41 -13.22 -27.20
C ALA A 377 -9.06 -12.71 -27.76
N LYS A 378 -8.15 -12.24 -26.89
CA LYS A 378 -6.92 -11.56 -27.31
C LYS A 378 -5.76 -12.54 -27.47
N ALA A 379 -5.19 -12.61 -28.67
CA ALA A 379 -4.13 -13.57 -29.03
C ALA A 379 -2.86 -13.47 -28.15
N LEU A 380 -2.50 -12.27 -27.69
CA LEU A 380 -1.35 -12.02 -26.80
C LEU A 380 -1.67 -12.22 -25.31
N GLU A 381 -2.93 -12.51 -24.97
CA GLU A 381 -3.42 -12.66 -23.59
C GLU A 381 -4.11 -14.02 -23.36
N LYS A 382 -3.79 -15.03 -24.18
CA LYS A 382 -4.42 -16.36 -24.15
C LYS A 382 -4.45 -16.97 -22.74
N TRP A 383 -5.65 -17.24 -22.25
CA TRP A 383 -5.93 -18.09 -21.10
C TRP A 383 -7.22 -18.89 -21.32
N THR A 384 -7.34 -20.03 -20.64
CA THR A 384 -8.53 -20.90 -20.63
C THR A 384 -8.99 -21.11 -19.20
N GLY A 385 -10.29 -21.08 -18.97
CA GLY A 385 -10.88 -21.37 -17.67
C GLY A 385 -12.24 -22.07 -17.78
N ILE A 386 -12.68 -22.62 -16.66
CA ILE A 386 -13.97 -23.31 -16.53
C ILE A 386 -14.75 -22.71 -15.37
N VAL A 387 -16.05 -22.52 -15.56
CA VAL A 387 -17.03 -22.25 -14.50
C VAL A 387 -17.94 -23.46 -14.38
N GLN A 388 -18.12 -23.98 -13.18
CA GLN A 388 -19.07 -25.04 -12.85
C GLN A 388 -20.12 -24.49 -11.88
N ILE A 389 -21.38 -24.73 -12.16
CA ILE A 389 -22.52 -24.29 -11.35
C ILE A 389 -23.27 -25.53 -10.90
N TYR A 390 -23.45 -25.70 -9.59
CA TYR A 390 -24.16 -26.81 -8.98
C TYR A 390 -25.31 -26.29 -8.14
N GLU A 391 -26.48 -26.89 -8.26
CA GLU A 391 -27.61 -26.60 -7.38
C GLU A 391 -27.44 -27.34 -6.04
N LYS A 392 -27.71 -26.64 -4.93
CA LYS A 392 -27.66 -27.13 -3.56
C LYS A 392 -28.86 -26.60 -2.77
N ASP A 393 -29.11 -27.21 -1.61
CA ASP A 393 -30.25 -26.85 -0.75
C ASP A 393 -30.26 -25.37 -0.33
N GLU A 394 -29.08 -24.75 -0.13
CA GLU A 394 -28.93 -23.35 0.28
C GLU A 394 -28.75 -22.36 -0.88
N GLY A 395 -28.79 -22.81 -2.14
CA GLY A 395 -28.58 -21.97 -3.32
C GLY A 395 -27.77 -22.65 -4.42
N PHE A 396 -27.08 -21.86 -5.24
CA PHE A 396 -26.27 -22.33 -6.36
C PHE A 396 -24.78 -22.15 -6.05
N GLN A 397 -24.05 -23.26 -5.93
CA GLN A 397 -22.59 -23.23 -5.79
C GLN A 397 -21.95 -22.99 -7.16
N VAL A 398 -21.14 -21.92 -7.25
CA VAL A 398 -20.35 -21.58 -8.42
C VAL A 398 -18.87 -21.81 -8.12
N SER A 399 -18.20 -22.53 -9.00
CA SER A 399 -16.76 -22.81 -8.96
C SER A 399 -16.11 -22.28 -10.23
N LEU A 400 -15.07 -21.46 -10.11
CA LEU A 400 -14.24 -21.01 -11.22
C LEU A 400 -12.85 -21.63 -11.11
N GLU A 401 -12.34 -22.15 -12.20
CA GLU A 401 -11.05 -22.81 -12.27
C GLU A 401 -10.24 -22.32 -13.46
N TRP A 402 -8.97 -21.99 -13.22
CA TRP A 402 -8.02 -21.70 -14.28
C TRP A 402 -7.49 -23.00 -14.87
N LYS A 403 -7.47 -23.15 -16.20
CA LYS A 403 -6.93 -24.34 -16.87
C LYS A 403 -5.55 -24.12 -17.47
N SER A 404 -5.36 -23.08 -18.26
CA SER A 404 -4.09 -22.84 -18.96
C SER A 404 -3.89 -21.38 -19.38
N GLY A 405 -2.67 -21.00 -19.78
CA GLY A 405 -2.32 -19.66 -20.25
C GLY A 405 -2.04 -18.61 -19.17
N LYS A 406 -2.31 -17.32 -19.43
CA LYS A 406 -2.01 -16.21 -18.49
C LYS A 406 -2.89 -16.21 -17.23
N ARG A 407 -2.46 -16.98 -16.23
CA ARG A 407 -3.15 -17.18 -14.93
C ARG A 407 -3.51 -15.90 -14.18
N ASP A 408 -2.61 -14.92 -14.15
CA ASP A 408 -2.86 -13.66 -13.42
C ASP A 408 -4.02 -12.87 -14.04
N LEU A 409 -4.11 -12.83 -15.38
CA LEU A 409 -5.20 -12.17 -16.09
C LEU A 409 -6.54 -12.88 -15.85
N PHE A 410 -6.55 -14.21 -15.90
CA PHE A 410 -7.73 -15.00 -15.56
C PHE A 410 -8.29 -14.65 -14.19
N TRP A 411 -7.46 -14.61 -13.14
CA TRP A 411 -7.95 -14.33 -11.79
C TRP A 411 -8.38 -12.88 -11.56
N ILE A 412 -7.78 -11.91 -12.27
CA ILE A 412 -8.25 -10.51 -12.28
C ILE A 412 -9.67 -10.41 -12.82
N ILE A 413 -9.96 -11.19 -13.85
CA ILE A 413 -11.26 -11.24 -14.52
C ILE A 413 -12.26 -12.04 -13.67
N ALA A 414 -11.86 -13.19 -13.13
CA ALA A 414 -12.68 -14.02 -12.24
C ALA A 414 -13.15 -13.29 -10.97
N ASP A 415 -12.31 -12.44 -10.37
CA ASP A 415 -12.72 -11.59 -9.23
C ASP A 415 -13.86 -10.60 -9.63
N LYS A 416 -13.81 -10.06 -10.85
CA LYS A 416 -14.88 -9.18 -11.38
C LYS A 416 -16.15 -9.97 -11.65
N TRP A 417 -16.01 -11.19 -12.17
CA TRP A 417 -17.14 -12.08 -12.41
C TRP A 417 -17.81 -12.49 -11.11
N LYS A 418 -17.06 -12.92 -10.10
CA LYS A 418 -17.61 -13.24 -8.78
C LYS A 418 -18.44 -12.07 -8.26
N ALA A 419 -17.96 -10.83 -8.38
CA ALA A 419 -18.73 -9.67 -7.99
C ALA A 419 -20.03 -9.56 -8.81
N THR A 420 -20.02 -9.66 -10.15
CA THR A 420 -21.24 -9.62 -10.96
C THR A 420 -22.22 -10.75 -10.66
N ILE A 421 -21.72 -11.97 -10.43
CA ILE A 421 -22.53 -13.16 -10.16
C ILE A 421 -23.17 -13.07 -8.77
N MET A 422 -22.40 -12.59 -7.78
CA MET A 422 -22.86 -12.37 -6.40
C MET A 422 -23.70 -11.11 -6.23
N LEU A 423 -23.56 -10.13 -7.11
CA LEU A 423 -24.31 -8.89 -7.04
C LEU A 423 -25.80 -9.22 -7.15
N MET A 424 -26.52 -8.94 -6.06
CA MET A 424 -27.94 -8.59 -6.15
C MET A 424 -28.04 -7.55 -7.25
N VAL A 425 -29.00 -7.68 -8.17
CA VAL A 425 -29.30 -6.61 -9.14
C VAL A 425 -29.32 -5.32 -8.33
N LEU A 426 -28.27 -4.50 -8.45
CA LEU A 426 -28.28 -3.15 -7.94
C LEU A 426 -29.35 -2.51 -8.78
N SER A 427 -30.55 -2.47 -8.19
CA SER A 427 -31.77 -2.03 -8.83
C SER A 427 -31.48 -0.80 -9.67
N LEU A 428 -32.22 -0.63 -10.77
CA LEU A 428 -32.15 0.57 -11.60
C LEU A 428 -32.02 1.87 -10.80
N LYS A 429 -32.47 1.93 -9.52
CA LYS A 429 -32.16 2.99 -8.55
C LYS A 429 -30.68 3.40 -8.48
N TRP A 430 -29.67 2.53 -8.51
CA TRP A 430 -28.26 2.97 -8.38
C TRP A 430 -27.73 3.63 -9.65
N ILE A 431 -28.05 3.05 -10.81
CA ILE A 431 -27.77 3.66 -12.12
C ILE A 431 -28.53 4.98 -12.25
N LEU A 432 -29.79 5.01 -11.80
CA LEU A 432 -30.62 6.21 -11.77
C LEU A 432 -30.12 7.24 -10.75
N THR A 433 -29.62 6.85 -9.58
CA THR A 433 -29.04 7.76 -8.58
C THR A 433 -27.72 8.33 -9.07
N PHE A 434 -26.93 7.53 -9.80
CA PHE A 434 -25.70 7.99 -10.43
C PHE A 434 -26.00 8.95 -11.60
N LEU A 435 -27.00 8.65 -12.44
CA LEU A 435 -27.47 9.55 -13.51
C LEU A 435 -28.09 10.84 -12.96
N ILE A 436 -28.86 10.76 -11.88
CA ILE A 436 -29.44 11.92 -11.18
C ILE A 436 -28.32 12.76 -10.56
N ASN A 437 -27.37 12.16 -9.85
CA ASN A 437 -26.23 12.91 -9.30
C ASN A 437 -25.37 13.52 -10.40
N TRP A 438 -25.16 12.82 -11.52
CA TRP A 438 -24.44 13.35 -12.67
C TRP A 438 -25.17 14.52 -13.34
N LEU A 439 -26.49 14.44 -13.50
CA LEU A 439 -27.33 15.52 -14.02
C LEU A 439 -27.45 16.71 -13.07
N VAL A 440 -27.50 16.47 -11.75
CA VAL A 440 -27.48 17.51 -10.71
C VAL A 440 -26.14 18.22 -10.70
N ILE A 441 -25.03 17.50 -10.78
CA ILE A 441 -23.70 18.10 -10.90
C ILE A 441 -23.58 18.92 -12.18
N LYS A 442 -24.08 18.40 -13.32
CA LYS A 442 -24.10 19.13 -14.60
C LYS A 442 -24.96 20.40 -14.51
N SER A 443 -26.14 20.32 -13.89
CA SER A 443 -27.06 21.44 -13.64
C SER A 443 -26.47 22.51 -12.72
N VAL A 444 -25.79 22.11 -11.63
CA VAL A 444 -25.10 23.01 -10.70
C VAL A 444 -23.93 23.71 -11.38
N VAL A 445 -23.17 22.98 -12.22
CA VAL A 445 -22.07 23.55 -13.01
C VAL A 445 -22.58 24.49 -14.12
N THR A 446 -23.76 24.23 -14.71
CA THR A 446 -24.37 25.14 -15.69
C THR A 446 -25.14 26.32 -15.06
N SER A 447 -25.60 26.23 -13.81
CA SER A 447 -26.37 27.31 -13.14
C SER A 447 -25.52 28.35 -12.42
N HIS A 448 -24.18 28.21 -12.40
CA HIS A 448 -23.27 29.31 -12.04
C HIS A 448 -23.19 30.44 -13.10
N LYS A 449 -24.14 30.46 -14.04
CA LYS A 449 -24.44 31.60 -14.92
C LYS A 449 -25.94 31.94 -14.94
N SER A 450 -26.61 32.12 -13.80
CA SER A 450 -27.75 33.07 -13.74
C SER A 450 -28.15 33.42 -12.31
N THR A 451 -28.16 34.72 -12.02
CA THR A 451 -28.67 35.40 -10.83
C THR A 451 -30.17 35.17 -10.58
N MET A 452 -30.54 34.48 -9.50
CA MET A 452 -31.81 34.67 -8.74
C MET A 452 -31.97 33.54 -7.69
N SER A 453 -31.73 33.84 -6.40
CA SER A 453 -32.45 33.25 -5.24
C SER A 453 -31.76 33.63 -3.92
N SER A 454 -31.98 34.86 -3.44
CA SER A 454 -31.53 35.29 -2.10
C SER A 454 -32.66 35.31 -1.04
N ARG A 455 -33.87 34.87 -1.39
CA ARG A 455 -35.05 34.97 -0.50
C ARG A 455 -35.41 33.67 0.22
N ILE A 456 -35.12 32.51 -0.38
CA ILE A 456 -35.45 31.21 0.23
C ILE A 456 -34.47 30.83 1.34
N THR A 457 -33.18 31.17 1.17
CA THR A 457 -32.13 30.86 2.17
C THR A 457 -32.26 31.67 3.46
N LYS A 458 -32.82 32.89 3.40
CA LYS A 458 -33.02 33.75 4.59
C LYS A 458 -34.22 33.36 5.44
N GLN A 459 -35.19 32.63 4.88
CA GLN A 459 -36.42 32.25 5.60
C GLN A 459 -36.26 30.96 6.42
N ILE A 460 -35.30 30.11 6.06
CA ILE A 460 -35.00 28.85 6.76
C ILE A 460 -34.13 29.08 8.02
N LEU A 461 -33.33 30.15 8.06
CA LEU A 461 -32.40 30.46 9.15
C LEU A 461 -33.03 31.16 10.37
N ARG A 462 -34.34 31.47 10.35
CA ARG A 462 -35.02 32.25 11.42
C ARG A 462 -35.95 31.46 12.32
N SER A 463 -36.07 30.14 12.17
CA SER A 463 -37.09 29.34 12.90
C SER A 463 -36.53 28.27 13.84
N THR A 464 -35.46 28.57 14.59
CA THR A 464 -35.01 27.75 15.73
C THR A 464 -34.63 28.63 16.94
N VAL A 465 -35.65 28.85 17.77
CA VAL A 465 -35.72 29.22 19.21
C VAL A 465 -34.39 29.03 19.98
N VAL A 466 -33.73 30.10 20.46
CA VAL A 466 -33.85 30.82 21.77
C VAL A 466 -33.77 29.91 23.01
N ILE A 467 -32.62 29.89 23.69
CA ILE A 467 -32.52 29.56 25.13
C ILE A 467 -31.43 30.45 25.76
N ASP A 468 -31.81 31.06 26.90
CA ASP A 468 -31.14 32.09 27.69
C ASP A 468 -29.81 31.68 28.36
N GLU A 469 -28.91 32.66 28.51
CA GLU A 469 -27.72 32.59 29.38
C GLU A 469 -28.03 33.12 30.79
N PRO A 470 -27.43 32.55 31.85
CA PRO A 470 -27.18 33.28 33.08
C PRO A 470 -25.68 33.57 33.28
N LYS A 471 -25.38 34.84 33.54
CA LYS A 471 -24.12 35.36 34.08
C LYS A 471 -23.95 34.89 35.54
N GLU A 472 -22.73 34.55 35.96
CA GLU A 472 -22.03 35.24 37.07
C GLU A 472 -20.64 34.64 37.44
N THR A 473 -19.67 35.57 37.49
CA THR A 473 -18.60 35.85 38.49
C THR A 473 -17.58 34.81 38.99
N ALA A 474 -16.40 35.37 39.28
CA ALA A 474 -15.12 34.74 39.55
C ALA A 474 -14.88 34.30 41.01
N LYS A 475 -14.01 33.28 41.21
CA LYS A 475 -12.83 33.29 42.11
C LYS A 475 -12.12 31.91 42.15
N LYS A 476 -10.78 31.93 42.12
CA LYS A 476 -9.83 30.84 42.49
C LYS A 476 -9.67 30.83 44.04
N PRO A 477 -9.35 29.70 44.73
CA PRO A 477 -7.97 29.17 44.75
C PRO A 477 -7.73 27.64 45.02
N LYS A 478 -6.48 27.25 44.68
CA LYS A 478 -5.53 26.19 45.14
C LYS A 478 -5.95 24.85 45.80
N ASN A 479 -5.36 23.78 45.24
CA ASN A 479 -4.78 22.53 45.79
C ASN A 479 -5.57 21.58 46.73
N LYS A 480 -5.81 20.34 46.26
CA LYS A 480 -5.45 19.06 46.95
C LYS A 480 -5.65 17.83 46.04
N LYS A 481 -4.76 16.85 46.17
CA LYS A 481 -4.76 15.53 45.50
C LYS A 481 -5.96 14.67 45.95
N GLN A 482 -6.62 13.95 45.02
CA GLN A 482 -6.91 12.49 45.07
C GLN A 482 -7.98 12.07 44.03
N THR A 483 -7.63 11.06 43.23
CA THR A 483 -8.45 9.99 42.63
C THR A 483 -9.95 10.24 42.31
N LYS A 484 -10.28 10.38 41.01
CA LYS A 484 -11.45 9.77 40.29
C LYS A 484 -11.66 10.39 38.89
N PRO A 485 -11.36 9.67 37.76
CA PRO A 485 -11.80 10.14 36.43
C PRO A 485 -12.64 9.14 35.61
N ILE A 486 -13.38 8.20 36.22
CA ILE A 486 -14.19 7.22 35.45
C ILE A 486 -15.69 7.60 35.35
N LYS A 487 -16.27 8.28 36.35
CA LYS A 487 -17.71 8.63 36.33
C LYS A 487 -18.06 9.87 35.47
N LYS A 488 -17.18 10.88 35.36
CA LYS A 488 -17.42 12.08 34.52
C LYS A 488 -17.38 11.78 33.02
N ARG A 489 -16.53 10.85 32.58
CA ARG A 489 -16.39 10.47 31.16
C ARG A 489 -17.59 9.71 30.63
N ARG A 490 -18.27 8.94 31.48
CA ARG A 490 -19.45 8.13 31.11
C ARG A 490 -20.69 9.00 30.88
N ARG A 491 -20.88 10.04 31.71
CA ARG A 491 -21.99 11.00 31.58
C ARG A 491 -21.87 11.87 30.32
N PHE A 492 -20.65 12.35 30.02
CA PHE A 492 -20.35 13.09 28.79
C PHE A 492 -20.59 12.26 27.50
N LEU A 493 -20.31 10.94 27.54
CA LEU A 493 -20.57 10.04 26.41
C LEU A 493 -22.06 9.73 26.19
N GLU A 494 -22.88 9.76 27.24
CA GLU A 494 -24.33 9.61 27.12
C GLU A 494 -25.01 10.88 26.60
N GLU A 495 -24.59 12.05 27.06
CA GLU A 495 -25.07 13.35 26.55
C GLU A 495 -24.70 13.53 25.07
N ALA A 496 -23.46 13.19 24.67
CA ALA A 496 -23.02 13.23 23.27
C ALA A 496 -23.74 12.19 22.37
N ARG A 497 -24.20 11.06 22.93
CA ARG A 497 -25.05 10.10 22.20
C ARG A 497 -26.46 10.63 22.00
N LEU A 498 -27.03 11.27 23.02
CA LEU A 498 -28.37 11.86 22.94
C LEU A 498 -28.41 13.02 21.93
N GLU A 499 -27.36 13.84 21.85
CA GLU A 499 -27.24 14.88 20.83
C GLU A 499 -27.05 14.32 19.41
N ARG A 500 -26.25 13.26 19.24
CA ARG A 500 -26.12 12.56 17.94
C ARG A 500 -27.45 11.97 17.45
N THR A 501 -28.28 11.48 18.37
CA THR A 501 -29.59 10.91 18.03
C THR A 501 -30.60 11.99 17.62
N LYS A 502 -30.43 13.22 18.14
CA LYS A 502 -31.20 14.40 17.70
C LYS A 502 -30.69 14.98 16.37
N ALA A 503 -29.42 14.80 16.05
CA ALA A 503 -28.79 15.30 14.82
C ALA A 503 -29.06 14.44 13.57
N ASP A 504 -29.55 13.21 13.73
CA ASP A 504 -29.80 12.26 12.64
C ASP A 504 -31.14 12.53 11.91
N ASN A 505 -31.30 13.76 11.40
CA ASN A 505 -32.44 14.22 10.57
C ASN A 505 -32.50 13.57 9.17
N THR A 506 -31.77 12.47 8.96
CA THR A 506 -31.68 11.72 7.71
C THR A 506 -33.05 11.20 7.25
N SER A 507 -33.91 10.80 8.19
CA SER A 507 -35.26 10.29 7.88
C SER A 507 -36.24 11.38 7.40
N LYS A 508 -36.13 12.62 7.92
CA LYS A 508 -36.93 13.76 7.45
C LYS A 508 -36.49 14.23 6.05
N ASN A 509 -35.19 14.26 5.80
CA ASN A 509 -34.63 14.66 4.49
C ASN A 509 -34.96 13.63 3.39
N VAL A 510 -34.95 12.33 3.72
CA VAL A 510 -35.36 11.26 2.78
C VAL A 510 -36.86 11.36 2.44
N LYS A 511 -37.72 11.69 3.41
CA LYS A 511 -39.17 11.89 3.16
C LYS A 511 -39.47 13.10 2.27
N VAL A 512 -38.69 14.17 2.37
CA VAL A 512 -38.82 15.36 1.51
C VAL A 512 -38.37 15.05 0.07
N LEU A 513 -37.26 14.33 -0.10
CA LEU A 513 -36.76 13.90 -1.41
C LEU A 513 -37.73 12.92 -2.10
N GLN A 514 -38.37 12.02 -1.35
CA GLN A 514 -39.40 11.11 -1.85
C GLN A 514 -40.71 11.81 -2.26
N LYS A 515 -41.00 13.00 -1.71
CA LYS A 515 -42.13 13.82 -2.15
C LYS A 515 -41.83 14.56 -3.46
N LEU A 516 -40.60 15.03 -3.64
CA LEU A 516 -40.18 15.79 -4.83
C LEU A 516 -40.17 14.93 -6.11
N THR A 517 -39.82 13.65 -6.01
CA THR A 517 -39.82 12.69 -7.14
C THR A 517 -41.23 12.27 -7.60
N LYS A 518 -42.28 12.60 -6.83
CA LYS A 518 -43.68 12.35 -7.19
C LYS A 518 -44.35 13.53 -7.89
N THR A 519 -43.62 14.62 -8.14
CA THR A 519 -44.18 15.77 -8.84
C THR A 519 -44.34 15.47 -10.33
N PRO A 520 -45.44 15.91 -10.98
CA PRO A 520 -45.68 15.65 -12.41
C PRO A 520 -44.54 16.14 -13.31
N GLN A 521 -43.90 17.25 -12.93
CA GLN A 521 -42.75 17.82 -13.64
C GLN A 521 -41.51 16.93 -13.57
N ALA A 522 -41.24 16.29 -12.42
CA ALA A 522 -40.13 15.34 -12.28
C ALA A 522 -40.38 14.05 -13.09
N GLN A 523 -41.63 13.59 -13.15
CA GLN A 523 -42.02 12.40 -13.91
C GLN A 523 -41.95 12.63 -15.43
N ASP A 524 -42.36 13.82 -15.91
CA ASP A 524 -42.29 14.18 -17.33
C ASP A 524 -40.84 14.29 -17.84
N LEU A 525 -39.96 14.89 -17.03
CA LEU A 525 -38.53 14.99 -17.34
C LEU A 525 -37.87 13.60 -17.43
N MET A 526 -38.26 12.68 -16.55
CA MET A 526 -37.77 11.31 -16.51
C MET A 526 -38.21 10.52 -17.76
N LYS A 527 -39.43 10.75 -18.23
CA LYS A 527 -39.99 10.14 -19.45
C LYS A 527 -39.28 10.62 -20.72
N LYS A 528 -38.94 11.91 -20.79
CA LYS A 528 -38.15 12.50 -21.89
C LYS A 528 -36.71 11.95 -21.96
N ILE A 529 -36.07 11.75 -20.80
CA ILE A 529 -34.72 11.16 -20.73
C ILE A 529 -34.75 9.69 -21.19
N LEU A 530 -35.74 8.90 -20.74
CA LEU A 530 -35.92 7.51 -21.16
C LEU A 530 -36.13 7.36 -22.67
N GLN A 531 -36.85 8.28 -23.30
CA GLN A 531 -37.05 8.30 -24.76
C GLN A 531 -35.77 8.65 -25.53
N GLN A 532 -34.86 9.43 -24.94
CA GLN A 532 -33.56 9.74 -25.56
C GLN A 532 -32.56 8.58 -25.43
N THR A 533 -32.53 7.87 -24.30
CA THR A 533 -31.63 6.71 -24.12
C THR A 533 -32.06 5.47 -24.89
N GLN A 534 -33.30 5.38 -25.38
CA GLN A 534 -33.73 4.31 -26.29
C GLN A 534 -33.39 4.59 -27.77
N ARG A 535 -32.92 5.79 -28.10
CA ARG A 535 -32.51 6.19 -29.46
C ARG A 535 -30.99 6.21 -29.68
N MET A 536 -30.21 6.00 -28.61
CA MET A 536 -28.76 5.79 -28.63
C MET A 536 -28.46 4.32 -28.47
#